data_AF-A0AAP8SVH4-F1
#
_entry.id   AF-A0AAP8SVH4-F1
#
_cell.length_a   1.000
_cell.length_b   1.000
_cell.length_c   1.000
_cell.angle_alpha   90.00
_cell.angle_beta   90.00
_cell.angle_gamma   90.00
#
_symmetry.space_group_name_H-M   'P 1'
#
loop_
_entity.id
_entity.type
_entity.pdbx_description
1 polymer ?
#
loop_
_entity_poly.entity_id
_entity_poly.type
_entity_poly.pdbx_seq_one_letter_code
_entity_poly.pdbx_strand_id
1 'polypeptide(L)'
;MDNWLMISIVICSFCLFLSFVMAVVRLAIGPTLADRVVALDLIAFITIGYIALYTLYSGQMALLDIAITLGLVAFLGTIAFARLIAKQSGEG
;
A
#
# COMPACT_ATOMS: atom_id res chain seq x y z
N MET A 1 -10.45 21.17 -16.02
CA MET A 1 -9.49 20.07 -15.81
C MET A 1 -8.89 19.77 -17.16
N ASP A 2 -7.60 19.99 -17.33
CA ASP A 2 -6.93 19.80 -18.61
C ASP A 2 -7.02 18.32 -19.02
N ASN A 3 -7.30 18.04 -20.30
CA ASN A 3 -7.46 16.67 -20.80
C ASN A 3 -6.24 15.77 -20.48
N TRP A 4 -5.05 16.35 -20.39
CA TRP A 4 -3.81 15.68 -20.00
C TRP A 4 -3.87 15.09 -18.59
N LEU A 5 -4.43 15.83 -17.63
CA LEU A 5 -4.50 15.43 -16.22
C LEU A 5 -5.50 14.27 -16.04
N MET A 6 -6.62 14.31 -16.77
CA MET A 6 -7.59 13.21 -16.80
C MET A 6 -6.99 11.93 -17.37
N ILE A 7 -6.23 12.02 -18.48
CA ILE A 7 -5.58 10.85 -19.07
C ILE A 7 -4.56 10.24 -18.09
N SER A 8 -3.75 11.06 -17.42
CA SER A 8 -2.80 10.58 -16.40
C SER A 8 -3.50 9.88 -15.24
N ILE A 9 -4.60 10.44 -14.72
CA ILE A 9 -5.37 9.82 -13.62
C ILE A 9 -5.90 8.44 -14.04
N VAL A 10 -6.46 8.31 -15.24
CA VAL A 10 -6.99 7.03 -15.74
C VAL A 10 -5.89 5.98 -15.88
N ILE A 11 -4.75 6.36 -16.48
CA ILE A 11 -3.60 5.46 -16.65
C ILE A 11 -3.06 5.01 -15.28
N CYS A 12 -2.87 5.94 -14.35
CA CYS A 12 -2.39 5.62 -13.00
C CYS A 12 -3.38 4.73 -12.25
N SER A 13 -4.68 4.99 -12.33
CA SER A 13 -5.71 4.14 -11.72
C SER A 13 -5.64 2.72 -12.25
N PHE A 14 -5.49 2.54 -13.57
CA PHE A 14 -5.36 1.21 -14.17
C PHE A 14 -4.09 0.48 -13.72
N CYS A 15 -2.95 1.17 -13.67
CA CYS A 15 -1.70 0.61 -13.13
C CYS A 15 -1.83 0.21 -11.66
N LEU A 16 -2.41 1.08 -10.81
CA LEU A 16 -2.61 0.78 -9.39
C LEU A 16 -3.55 -0.41 -9.18
N PHE A 17 -4.61 -0.51 -9.99
CA PHE A 17 -5.50 -1.66 -9.98
C PHE A 17 -4.74 -2.96 -10.30
N LEU A 18 -3.91 -2.94 -11.35
CA LEU A 18 -3.11 -4.11 -11.72
C LEU A 18 -2.11 -4.47 -10.62
N SER A 19 -1.44 -3.48 -10.02
CA SER A 19 -0.55 -3.68 -8.87
C SER A 19 -1.29 -4.28 -7.68
N PHE A 20 -2.52 -3.84 -7.40
CA PHE A 20 -3.34 -4.36 -6.32
C PHE A 20 -3.64 -5.85 -6.52
N VAL A 21 -4.07 -6.24 -7.72
CA VAL A 21 -4.33 -7.64 -8.06
C VAL A 21 -3.07 -8.48 -7.88
N MET A 22 -1.92 -8.01 -8.38
CA MET A 22 -0.65 -8.71 -8.20
C MET A 22 -0.25 -8.85 -6.72
N ALA A 23 -0.45 -7.81 -5.92
CA ALA A 23 -0.14 -7.82 -4.49
C ALA A 23 -1.04 -8.79 -3.71
N VAL A 24 -2.33 -8.86 -4.05
CA VAL A 24 -3.27 -9.84 -3.47
C VAL A 24 -2.88 -11.27 -3.84
N VAL A 25 -2.50 -11.51 -5.10
CA VAL A 25 -2.01 -12.83 -5.54
C VAL A 25 -0.76 -13.23 -4.76
N ARG A 26 0.19 -12.31 -4.56
CA ARG A 26 1.40 -12.56 -3.75
C ARG A 26 1.05 -12.85 -2.29
N LEU A 27 0.12 -12.10 -1.70
CA LEU A 27 -0.34 -12.34 -0.32
C LEU A 27 -0.96 -13.74 -0.14
N ALA A 28 -1.70 -14.23 -1.13
CA ALA A 28 -2.33 -15.55 -1.09
C ALA A 28 -1.33 -16.71 -1.28
N ILE A 29 -0.37 -16.56 -2.21
CA ILE A 29 0.57 -17.62 -2.59
C ILE A 29 1.86 -17.59 -1.76
N GLY A 30 2.13 -16.49 -1.05
CA GLY A 30 3.37 -16.26 -0.30
C GLY A 30 3.77 -17.42 0.62
N PRO A 31 4.95 -18.04 0.42
CA PRO A 31 5.37 -19.24 1.14
C PRO A 31 5.88 -18.94 2.56
N THR A 32 6.42 -17.75 2.81
CA THR A 32 6.95 -17.34 4.11
C THR A 32 6.05 -16.29 4.76
N LEU A 33 6.02 -16.28 6.11
CA LEU A 33 5.32 -15.24 6.87
C LEU A 33 5.85 -13.84 6.51
N ALA A 34 7.16 -13.71 6.32
CA ALA A 34 7.79 -12.45 5.91
C ALA A 34 7.29 -11.98 4.54
N ASP A 35 7.15 -12.86 3.54
CA ASP A 35 6.66 -12.49 2.21
C ASP A 35 5.20 -12.00 2.26
N ARG A 36 4.36 -12.62 3.11
CA ARG A 36 2.98 -12.19 3.33
C ARG A 36 2.88 -10.82 4.01
N VAL A 37 3.72 -10.54 4.99
CA VAL A 37 3.77 -9.23 5.66
C VAL A 37 4.19 -8.14 4.68
N VAL A 38 5.21 -8.40 3.86
CA VAL A 38 5.64 -7.46 2.80
C VAL A 38 4.55 -7.27 1.74
N ALA A 39 3.82 -8.33 1.36
CA ALA A 39 2.68 -8.20 0.46
C ALA A 39 1.55 -7.35 1.05
N LEU A 40 1.29 -7.47 2.36
CA LEU A 40 0.30 -6.66 3.07
C LEU A 40 0.71 -5.18 3.14
N ASP A 41 1.99 -4.91 3.40
CA ASP A 41 2.56 -3.55 3.34
C ASP A 41 2.40 -2.93 1.96
N LEU A 42 2.67 -3.72 0.91
CA LEU A 42 2.50 -3.29 -0.47
C LEU A 42 1.03 -2.96 -0.80
N ILE A 43 0.06 -3.74 -0.31
CA ILE A 43 -1.37 -3.47 -0.46
C ILE A 43 -1.76 -2.15 0.22
N ALA A 44 -1.25 -1.90 1.43
CA ALA A 44 -1.47 -0.63 2.12
C ALA A 44 -0.88 0.54 1.32
N PHE A 45 0.33 0.38 0.76
CA PHE A 45 0.97 1.39 -0.06
C PHE A 45 0.18 1.70 -1.35
N ILE A 46 -0.36 0.68 -2.02
CA ILE A 46 -1.22 0.85 -3.20
C ILE A 46 -2.52 1.59 -2.83
N THR A 47 -3.08 1.28 -1.66
CA THR A 47 -4.28 1.95 -1.14
C THR A 47 -4.02 3.44 -0.90
N ILE A 48 -2.86 3.79 -0.33
CA ILE A 48 -2.41 5.18 -0.14
C ILE A 48 -2.25 5.88 -1.48
N GLY A 49 -1.67 5.21 -2.49
CA GLY A 49 -1.58 5.74 -3.85
C GLY A 49 -2.96 6.02 -4.47
N TYR A 50 -3.94 5.15 -4.24
CA TYR A 50 -5.32 5.37 -4.66
C TYR A 50 -5.97 6.57 -3.98
N ILE A 51 -5.77 6.73 -2.67
CA ILE A 51 -6.27 7.88 -1.91
C ILE A 51 -5.62 9.17 -2.41
N ALA A 52 -4.31 9.16 -2.67
CA ALA A 52 -3.60 10.33 -3.23
C ALA A 52 -4.13 10.70 -4.62
N LEU A 53 -4.36 9.72 -5.50
CA LEU A 53 -4.96 9.93 -6.81
C LEU A 53 -6.38 10.51 -6.70
N TYR A 54 -7.18 10.00 -5.77
CA TYR A 54 -8.53 10.47 -5.54
C TYR A 54 -8.57 11.88 -4.90
N THR A 55 -7.60 12.20 -4.04
CA THR A 55 -7.37 13.56 -3.52
C THR A 55 -7.17 14.54 -4.68
N LEU A 56 -6.35 14.17 -5.67
CA LEU A 56 -6.09 15.00 -6.85
C LEU A 56 -7.35 15.23 -7.70
N TYR A 57 -8.24 14.24 -7.77
CA TYR A 57 -9.52 14.34 -8.48
C TYR A 57 -10.58 15.16 -7.71
N SER A 58 -10.70 14.92 -6.40
CA SER A 58 -11.72 15.51 -5.53
C SER A 58 -11.35 16.92 -5.03
N GLY A 59 -10.06 17.25 -4.99
CA GLY A 59 -9.53 18.50 -4.42
C GLY A 59 -9.54 18.55 -2.89
N GLN A 60 -9.99 17.50 -2.22
CA GLN A 60 -10.10 17.43 -0.76
C GLN A 60 -8.77 17.03 -0.12
N MET A 61 -7.94 17.99 0.24
CA MET A 61 -6.62 17.73 0.86
C MET A 61 -6.68 16.92 2.17
N ALA A 62 -7.81 16.92 2.88
CA ALA A 62 -8.01 16.10 4.09
C ALA A 62 -7.82 14.59 3.84
N LEU A 63 -8.01 14.13 2.60
CA LEU A 63 -7.77 12.74 2.22
C LEU A 63 -6.27 12.40 2.19
N LEU A 64 -5.40 13.39 1.94
CA LEU A 64 -3.95 13.21 1.98
C LEU A 64 -3.46 12.92 3.41
N ASP A 65 -4.04 13.59 4.42
CA ASP A 65 -3.69 13.36 5.82
C ASP A 65 -4.02 11.92 6.25
N ILE A 66 -5.16 11.39 5.79
CA ILE A 66 -5.55 10.00 5.99
C ILE A 66 -4.53 9.06 5.31
N ALA A 67 -4.13 9.37 4.07
CA ALA A 67 -3.17 8.57 3.32
C ALA A 67 -1.80 8.49 4.04
N ILE A 68 -1.30 9.62 4.54
CA ILE A 68 -0.03 9.70 5.28
C ILE A 68 -0.14 8.92 6.59
N THR A 69 -1.23 9.09 7.33
CA THR A 69 -1.46 8.39 8.61
C THR A 69 -1.51 6.87 8.40
N LEU A 70 -2.21 6.41 7.36
CA LEU A 70 -2.24 4.99 6.99
C LEU A 70 -0.85 4.46 6.63
N GLY A 71 -0.03 5.26 5.94
CA GLY A 71 1.35 4.89 5.59
C GLY A 71 2.22 4.67 6.82
N LEU A 72 2.12 5.56 7.80
CA LEU A 72 2.83 5.41 9.07
C LEU A 72 2.38 4.15 9.83
N VAL A 73 1.07 3.90 9.88
CA VAL A 73 0.51 2.73 10.56
C VAL A 73 0.94 1.42 9.89
N ALA A 74 0.88 1.35 8.55
CA ALA A 74 1.30 0.19 7.79
C ALA A 74 2.79 -0.13 8.02
N PHE A 75 3.64 0.90 7.91
CA PHE A 75 5.08 0.77 8.14
C PHE A 75 5.42 0.31 9.56
N LEU A 76 4.75 0.89 10.58
CA LEU A 76 4.90 0.47 11.97
C LEU A 76 4.48 -0.98 12.18
N GLY A 77 3.37 -1.41 11.55
CA GLY A 77 2.92 -2.80 11.54
C GLY A 77 4.00 -3.74 11.00
N THR A 78 4.60 -3.40 9.86
CA THR A 78 5.68 -4.15 9.22
C THR A 78 6.91 -4.27 10.14
N ILE A 79 7.31 -3.19 10.83
CA ILE A 79 8.40 -3.23 11.82
C ILE A 79 8.05 -4.12 13.01
N ALA A 80 6.83 -4.01 13.54
CA ALA A 80 6.38 -4.82 14.67
C ALA A 80 6.42 -6.31 14.35
N PHE A 81 5.98 -6.69 13.14
CA PHE A 81 6.09 -8.07 12.65
C PHE A 81 7.53 -8.51 12.45
N ALA A 82 8.39 -7.67 11.86
CA ALA A 82 9.81 -7.98 11.71
C ALA A 82 10.48 -8.25 13.07
N ARG A 83 10.18 -7.43 14.09
CA ARG A 83 10.66 -7.66 15.46
C ARG A 83 10.10 -8.92 16.09
N LEU A 84 8.83 -9.24 15.86
CA LEU A 84 8.21 -10.47 16.37
C LEU A 84 8.90 -11.72 15.79
N ILE A 85 9.14 -11.73 14.47
CA ILE A 85 9.85 -12.83 13.79
C ILE A 85 11.28 -12.93 14.31
N ALA A 86 12.01 -11.80 14.41
CA ALA A 86 13.38 -11.78 14.93
C ALA A 86 13.46 -12.28 16.39
N LYS A 87 12.49 -11.93 17.24
CA LYS A 87 12.39 -12.41 18.62
C LYS A 87 12.18 -13.93 18.68
N GLN A 88 11.37 -14.49 17.78
CA GLN A 88 11.12 -15.94 17.71
C GLN A 88 12.33 -16.74 17.22
N SER A 89 13.26 -16.12 16.48
CA SER A 89 14.52 -16.75 16.04
C SER A 89 15.66 -16.65 17.06
N GLY A 90 15.44 -16.01 18.22
CA GLY A 90 16.46 -15.69 19.22
C GLY A 90 16.20 -16.27 20.61
N GLU A 91 15.64 -17.48 20.69
CA GLU A 91 15.69 -18.31 21.91
C GLU A 91 16.53 -19.57 21.64
N GLY A 92 17.83 -19.38 21.86
CA GLY A 92 18.93 -20.33 21.94
C GLY A 92 20.09 -19.62 22.60
#